data_AF-A0A2D6MCS0-F1
#
_entry.id   AF-A0A2D6MCS0-F1
#
_cell.length_a   1.000
_cell.length_b   1.000
_cell.length_c   1.000
_cell.angle_alpha   90.00
_cell.angle_beta   90.00
_cell.angle_gamma   90.00
#
_symmetry.space_group_name_H-M   'P 1'
#
loop_
_entity.id
_entity.type
_entity.pdbx_description
1 polymer ?
#
loop_
_entity_poly.entity_id
_entity_poly.type
_entity_poly.pdbx_seq_one_letter_code
_entity_poly.pdbx_strand_id
1 'polypeptide(L)'
;MDREWKIRAGAPYTVIWQAPSRVAVGGEPVLTVRLSAVDAALDDITLNLARLRANTTVRVCESMAALHLTRAAGAAPEIVSTPGGRAFLLGTIDPERGGEVEPVSPVALAGRRLALQSPLGDEWYQQSGQIDWNLWAGTLSDAALVNTPRRSIPATLSYTQDTDGGPVLVSTTDLLLHVVRRPFETGCTEHHLYELIEGLSQMAPDTQVGFQPQIRATHRELVARLRDKGIVEDLVNGGDLVDVHAHLAAANVLMGHAALGADRIEVARAHIARAEHLLNARLKRVGWYDADGDGAVDAGEAGRQMSGPRGGVSYRGGRATSERQFKVGGPR
;
A
#
# COMPACT_ATOMS: atom_id res chain seq x y z
N MET A 1 -0.43 4.37 6.89
CA MET A 1 -1.47 4.01 5.91
C MET A 1 -0.94 4.36 4.52
N ASP A 2 -1.04 3.45 3.57
CA ASP A 2 -0.64 3.72 2.19
C ASP A 2 -1.56 4.80 1.61
N ARG A 3 -0.98 5.91 1.16
CA ARG A 3 -1.68 7.03 0.53
C ARG A 3 -2.04 6.75 -0.93
N GLU A 4 -1.87 5.52 -1.39
CA GLU A 4 -2.08 5.10 -2.77
C GLU A 4 -2.79 3.74 -2.76
N TRP A 5 -3.94 3.63 -3.44
CA TRP A 5 -4.60 2.34 -3.68
C TRP A 5 -4.52 1.99 -5.16
N LYS A 6 -4.09 0.76 -5.45
CA LYS A 6 -4.08 0.20 -6.80
C LYS A 6 -5.18 -0.86 -6.91
N ILE A 7 -6.22 -0.53 -7.65
CA ILE A 7 -7.42 -1.34 -7.86
C ILE A 7 -7.34 -1.97 -9.24
N ARG A 8 -7.60 -3.28 -9.34
CA ARG A 8 -7.69 -3.94 -10.64
C ARG A 8 -9.05 -3.66 -11.28
N ALA A 9 -9.05 -3.25 -12.54
CA ALA A 9 -10.28 -3.03 -13.28
C ALA A 9 -11.06 -4.36 -13.45
N GLY A 10 -12.39 -4.31 -13.26
CA GLY A 10 -13.29 -5.46 -13.37
C GLY A 10 -13.25 -6.44 -12.19
N ALA A 11 -12.55 -6.11 -11.10
CA ALA A 11 -12.49 -6.94 -9.90
C ALA A 11 -12.80 -6.12 -8.63
N PRO A 12 -13.48 -6.71 -7.62
CA PRO A 12 -13.65 -6.06 -6.33
C PRO A 12 -12.29 -5.88 -5.65
N TYR A 13 -12.12 -4.77 -4.94
CA TYR A 13 -10.90 -4.47 -4.19
C TYR A 13 -11.17 -4.46 -2.68
N THR A 14 -10.41 -5.26 -1.94
CA THR A 14 -10.48 -5.29 -0.48
C THR A 14 -9.67 -4.14 0.09
N VAL A 15 -10.35 -3.15 0.65
CA VAL A 15 -9.74 -2.07 1.41
C VAL A 15 -9.46 -2.58 2.82
N ILE A 16 -8.19 -2.58 3.22
CA ILE A 16 -7.80 -2.80 4.61
C ILE A 16 -7.52 -1.43 5.22
N TRP A 17 -8.21 -1.10 6.29
CA TRP A 17 -8.12 0.17 6.97
C TRP A 17 -7.91 -0.01 8.46
N GLN A 18 -7.14 0.90 9.05
CA GLN A 18 -6.87 0.91 10.46
C GLN A 18 -7.39 2.21 11.05
N ALA A 19 -8.27 2.12 12.04
CA ALA A 19 -8.85 3.32 12.62
C ALA A 19 -7.80 4.06 13.48
N PRO A 20 -7.77 5.40 13.44
CA PRO A 20 -6.78 6.19 14.16
C PRO A 20 -6.97 6.16 15.68
N SER A 21 -8.21 5.95 16.12
CA SER A 21 -8.68 5.83 17.51
C SER A 21 -9.51 4.57 17.69
N ARG A 22 -9.69 4.11 18.93
CA ARG A 22 -10.51 2.94 19.24
C ARG A 22 -11.95 3.15 18.76
N VAL A 23 -12.49 2.14 18.08
CA VAL A 23 -13.89 2.09 17.66
C VAL A 23 -14.68 1.19 18.63
N ALA A 24 -15.74 1.73 19.22
CA ALA A 24 -16.60 1.00 20.14
C ALA A 24 -17.34 -0.16 19.44
N VAL A 25 -17.77 -1.16 20.21
CA VAL A 25 -18.58 -2.27 19.69
C VAL A 25 -19.94 -1.72 19.25
N GLY A 26 -20.36 -2.03 18.01
CA GLY A 26 -21.59 -1.50 17.42
C GLY A 26 -21.46 -0.11 16.77
N GLY A 27 -20.26 0.46 16.73
CA GLY A 27 -19.96 1.71 16.02
C GLY A 27 -19.15 1.45 14.74
N GLU A 28 -19.58 0.49 13.91
CA GLU A 28 -18.86 0.09 12.69
C GLU A 28 -18.48 1.33 11.86
N PRO A 29 -17.20 1.48 11.50
CA PRO A 29 -16.74 2.65 10.78
C PRO A 29 -17.24 2.59 9.34
N VAL A 30 -17.73 3.73 8.87
CA VAL A 30 -18.08 3.93 7.47
C VAL A 30 -16.98 4.75 6.82
N LEU A 31 -16.42 4.23 5.73
CA LEU A 31 -15.47 4.95 4.90
C LEU A 31 -16.18 5.55 3.71
N THR A 32 -16.10 6.86 3.54
CA THR A 32 -16.56 7.54 2.33
C THR A 32 -15.35 7.92 1.49
N VAL A 33 -15.34 7.48 0.24
CA VAL A 33 -14.32 7.80 -0.75
C VAL A 33 -14.92 8.85 -1.68
N ARG A 34 -14.52 10.10 -1.49
CA ARG A 34 -14.91 11.19 -2.38
C ARG A 34 -13.86 11.37 -3.47
N LEU A 35 -14.28 11.26 -4.73
CA LEU A 35 -13.39 11.42 -5.88
C LEU A 35 -13.37 12.89 -6.29
N SER A 36 -12.19 13.47 -6.49
CA SER A 36 -12.10 14.87 -6.91
C SER A 36 -12.45 14.98 -8.40
N ALA A 37 -13.72 15.25 -8.71
CA ALA A 37 -14.30 15.92 -9.89
C ALA A 37 -13.69 15.76 -11.31
N VAL A 38 -12.83 14.77 -11.59
CA VAL A 38 -12.34 14.54 -12.97
C VAL A 38 -13.44 13.95 -13.86
N ASP A 39 -14.48 13.35 -13.25
CA ASP A 39 -15.73 13.02 -13.90
C ASP A 39 -16.90 13.34 -12.95
N ALA A 40 -17.76 14.29 -13.33
CA ALA A 40 -18.97 14.66 -12.58
C ALA A 40 -20.04 13.55 -12.51
N ALA A 41 -19.71 12.33 -12.97
CA ALA A 41 -20.58 11.17 -13.05
C ALA A 41 -20.28 10.09 -12.00
N LEU A 42 -19.31 10.32 -11.11
CA LEU A 42 -19.01 9.39 -10.01
C LEU A 42 -19.48 9.99 -8.68
N ASP A 43 -20.46 9.34 -8.07
CA ASP A 43 -20.94 9.67 -6.74
C ASP A 43 -19.92 9.28 -5.66
N ASP A 44 -20.08 9.84 -4.46
CA ASP A 44 -19.30 9.43 -3.29
C ASP A 44 -19.50 7.93 -3.02
N ILE A 45 -18.41 7.18 -2.89
CA ILE A 45 -18.48 5.74 -2.67
C ILE A 45 -18.42 5.45 -1.18
N THR A 46 -19.47 4.84 -0.66
CA THR A 46 -19.59 4.47 0.75
C THR A 46 -19.22 3.00 0.95
N LEU A 47 -18.26 2.74 1.83
CA LEU A 47 -17.78 1.41 2.21
C LEU A 47 -18.16 1.13 3.65
N ASN A 48 -19.02 0.13 3.85
CA ASN A 48 -19.27 -0.44 5.17
C ASN A 48 -18.13 -1.37 5.52
N LEU A 49 -17.47 -1.11 6.65
CA LEU A 49 -16.34 -1.91 7.08
C LEU A 49 -16.76 -2.98 8.08
N ALA A 50 -16.25 -4.18 7.90
CA ALA A 50 -16.32 -5.26 8.86
C ALA A 50 -14.99 -5.39 9.61
N ARG A 51 -15.06 -5.76 10.88
CA ARG A 51 -13.85 -5.98 11.68
C ARG A 51 -13.10 -7.20 11.15
N LEU A 52 -11.80 -7.07 10.86
CA LEU A 52 -11.01 -8.16 10.28
C LEU A 52 -10.69 -9.25 11.31
N ARG A 53 -10.62 -8.87 12.59
CA ARG A 53 -10.34 -9.79 13.70
C ARG A 53 -11.26 -9.51 14.88
N ALA A 54 -11.88 -10.56 15.41
CA ALA A 54 -12.62 -10.47 16.66
C ALA A 54 -11.67 -10.20 17.83
N ASN A 55 -12.22 -9.63 18.91
CA ASN A 55 -11.45 -9.41 20.14
C ASN A 55 -11.01 -10.74 20.73
N THR A 56 -9.76 -10.79 21.22
CA THR A 56 -9.21 -12.00 21.81
C THR A 56 -8.83 -11.74 23.25
N THR A 57 -9.24 -12.61 24.16
CA THR A 57 -8.77 -12.52 25.55
C THR A 57 -7.28 -12.85 25.61
N VAL A 58 -6.53 -11.99 26.27
CA VAL A 58 -5.08 -12.11 26.48
C VAL A 58 -4.79 -12.18 27.96
N ARG A 59 -3.64 -12.77 28.27
CA ARG A 59 -3.03 -12.70 29.59
C ARG A 59 -1.61 -12.18 29.40
N VAL A 60 -1.21 -11.22 30.22
CA VAL A 60 0.17 -10.79 30.30
C VAL A 60 0.92 -11.89 31.04
N CYS A 61 1.64 -12.72 30.29
CA CYS A 61 2.39 -13.84 30.83
C CYS A 61 3.85 -13.62 30.51
N GLU A 62 4.71 -13.74 31.53
CA GLU A 62 6.17 -13.85 31.41
C GLU A 62 6.94 -12.54 31.17
N SER A 63 6.42 -11.61 30.35
CA SER A 63 7.12 -10.35 30.05
C SER A 63 6.16 -9.25 29.61
N MET A 64 6.43 -8.00 29.99
CA MET A 64 5.65 -6.83 29.56
C MET A 64 5.75 -6.57 28.05
N ALA A 65 6.71 -7.19 27.36
CA ALA A 65 6.87 -7.10 25.91
C ALA A 65 6.10 -8.19 25.13
N ALA A 66 5.38 -9.09 25.82
CA ALA A 66 4.67 -10.18 25.18
C ALA A 66 3.32 -10.49 25.83
N LEU A 67 2.32 -10.76 24.99
CA LEU A 67 0.98 -11.18 25.41
C LEU A 67 0.75 -12.64 25.03
N HIS A 68 0.15 -13.40 25.93
CA HIS A 68 -0.29 -14.77 25.67
C HIS A 68 -1.80 -14.79 25.37
N LEU A 69 -2.17 -15.28 24.19
CA LEU A 69 -3.54 -15.35 23.71
C LEU A 69 -4.24 -16.62 24.25
N THR A 70 -5.40 -16.43 24.87
CA THR A 70 -6.23 -17.53 25.42
C THR A 70 -6.82 -18.44 24.36
N ARG A 71 -6.80 -18.05 23.09
CA ARG A 71 -7.05 -18.91 21.93
C ARG A 71 -6.09 -18.49 20.82
N ALA A 72 -5.72 -19.40 19.92
CA ALA A 72 -5.12 -18.96 18.67
C ALA A 72 -6.05 -17.92 18.04
N ALA A 73 -5.51 -16.74 17.70
CA ALA A 73 -6.27 -15.81 16.87
C ALA A 73 -6.71 -16.61 15.64
N GLY A 74 -8.00 -16.62 15.32
CA GLY A 74 -8.52 -17.42 14.21
C GLY A 74 -7.72 -17.17 12.92
N ALA A 75 -7.83 -18.11 11.97
CA ALA A 75 -7.20 -18.04 10.66
C ALA A 75 -7.78 -16.88 9.80
N ALA A 76 -7.62 -15.64 10.25
CA ALA A 76 -7.56 -14.50 9.35
C ALA A 76 -6.20 -14.58 8.65
N PRO A 77 -6.11 -14.16 7.37
CA PRO A 77 -4.84 -14.09 6.66
C PRO A 77 -3.82 -13.37 7.55
N GLU A 78 -2.57 -13.80 7.41
CA GLU A 78 -1.38 -13.31 8.11
C GLU A 78 -1.58 -11.91 8.69
N ILE A 79 -1.08 -11.69 9.91
CA ILE A 79 -0.79 -10.33 10.35
C ILE A 79 -0.13 -9.66 9.17
N VAL A 80 -0.85 -8.76 8.50
CA VAL A 80 -0.29 -7.98 7.43
C VAL A 80 0.85 -7.30 8.15
N SER A 81 2.03 -7.70 7.71
CA SER A 81 3.34 -7.31 8.17
C SER A 81 3.54 -5.82 7.91
N THR A 82 2.67 -4.99 8.47
CA THR A 82 2.93 -3.61 8.77
C THR A 82 3.34 -3.60 10.23
N PRO A 83 4.66 -3.57 10.51
CA PRO A 83 5.15 -3.17 11.81
C PRO A 83 4.41 -1.88 12.21
N GLY A 84 3.73 -1.88 13.35
CA GLY A 84 2.99 -0.70 13.84
C GLY A 84 1.47 -0.75 13.69
N GLY A 85 0.88 -1.93 13.49
CA GLY A 85 -0.58 -2.08 13.62
C GLY A 85 -1.05 -1.80 15.05
N ARG A 86 -1.40 -0.55 15.38
CA ARG A 86 -2.19 -0.16 16.58
C ARG A 86 -3.36 -1.11 16.88
N ALA A 87 -3.29 -1.76 18.03
CA ALA A 87 -4.40 -2.41 18.70
C ALA A 87 -4.59 -1.74 20.07
N PHE A 88 -5.66 -2.08 20.78
CA PHE A 88 -5.87 -1.60 22.15
C PHE A 88 -5.98 -2.77 23.11
N LEU A 89 -5.29 -2.67 24.24
CA LEU A 89 -5.47 -3.59 25.35
C LEU A 89 -6.55 -3.03 26.26
N LEU A 90 -7.60 -3.81 26.45
CA LEU A 90 -8.72 -3.49 27.31
C LEU A 90 -8.56 -4.26 28.62
N GLY A 91 -8.40 -3.54 29.71
CA GLY A 91 -8.31 -4.10 31.04
C GLY A 91 -9.62 -4.78 31.39
N THR A 92 -9.56 -5.77 32.28
CA THR A 92 -10.79 -6.26 32.92
C THR A 92 -11.50 -5.06 33.53
N ILE A 93 -12.79 -4.88 33.23
CA ILE A 93 -13.56 -3.75 33.73
C ILE A 93 -13.56 -3.83 35.25
N ASP A 94 -12.75 -2.99 35.89
CA ASP A 94 -12.90 -2.68 37.29
C ASP A 94 -14.13 -1.77 37.41
N PRO A 95 -15.18 -2.17 38.14
CA PRO A 95 -16.38 -1.36 38.31
C PRO A 95 -16.12 0.01 38.94
N GLU A 96 -14.96 0.24 39.59
CA GLU A 96 -14.60 1.52 40.21
C GLU A 96 -13.68 2.40 39.36
N ARG A 97 -12.92 1.83 38.41
CA ARG A 97 -11.91 2.57 37.61
C ARG A 97 -12.29 2.80 36.15
N GLY A 98 -13.35 2.15 35.66
CA GLY A 98 -13.59 2.04 34.23
C GLY A 98 -12.55 1.14 33.57
N GLY A 99 -12.85 0.59 32.39
CA GLY A 99 -11.89 -0.27 31.69
C GLY A 99 -10.68 0.55 31.22
N GLU A 100 -9.48 0.24 31.73
CA GLU A 100 -8.23 0.82 31.23
C GLU A 100 -8.05 0.44 29.76
N VAL A 101 -7.72 1.43 28.92
CA VAL A 101 -7.52 1.25 27.48
C VAL A 101 -6.11 1.70 27.14
N GLU A 102 -5.21 0.74 26.88
CA GLU A 102 -3.82 1.03 26.54
C GLU A 102 -3.57 0.78 25.04
N PRO A 103 -3.07 1.76 24.27
CA PRO A 103 -2.68 1.53 22.89
C PRO A 103 -1.43 0.65 22.82
N VAL A 104 -1.48 -0.43 22.04
CA VAL A 104 -0.38 -1.37 21.86
C VAL A 104 -0.01 -1.52 20.39
N SER A 105 1.28 -1.76 20.13
CA SER A 105 1.82 -1.98 18.78
C SER A 105 2.33 -3.40 18.61
N PRO A 106 1.47 -4.36 18.23
CA PRO A 106 1.84 -5.67 17.70
C PRO A 106 3.00 -5.64 16.69
N VAL A 107 3.99 -6.49 16.89
CA VAL A 107 5.12 -6.70 15.97
C VAL A 107 5.07 -8.07 15.31
N ALA A 108 4.78 -9.11 16.07
CA ALA A 108 4.76 -10.48 15.58
C ALA A 108 3.76 -11.34 16.35
N LEU A 109 3.14 -12.30 15.67
CA LEU A 109 2.30 -13.31 16.27
C LEU A 109 2.82 -14.70 15.89
N ALA A 110 3.32 -15.41 16.87
CA ALA A 110 3.78 -16.79 16.72
C ALA A 110 2.89 -17.70 17.57
N GLY A 111 1.98 -18.44 16.91
CA GLY A 111 1.00 -19.28 17.58
C GLY A 111 0.08 -18.48 18.51
N ARG A 112 0.30 -18.58 19.82
CA ARG A 112 -0.46 -17.88 20.87
C ARG A 112 0.32 -16.74 21.52
N ARG A 113 1.54 -16.45 21.05
CA ARG A 113 2.38 -15.38 21.60
C ARG A 113 2.36 -14.19 20.67
N LEU A 114 1.94 -13.03 21.19
CA LEU A 114 1.97 -11.75 20.51
C LEU A 114 3.11 -10.91 21.08
N ALA A 115 4.09 -10.57 20.26
CA ALA A 115 5.17 -9.66 20.63
C ALA A 115 4.73 -8.21 20.39
N LEU A 116 5.07 -7.32 21.34
CA LEU A 116 4.80 -5.89 21.26
C LEU A 116 6.08 -5.13 20.93
N GLN A 117 5.92 -3.98 20.27
CA GLN A 117 7.04 -3.09 19.92
C GLN A 117 7.62 -2.41 21.16
N SER A 118 6.74 -2.01 22.08
CA SER A 118 7.10 -1.41 23.36
C SER A 118 6.51 -2.26 24.47
N PRO A 119 7.24 -2.46 25.59
CA PRO A 119 6.70 -3.13 26.75
C PRO A 119 5.55 -2.30 27.35
N LEU A 120 4.58 -3.00 27.93
CA LEU A 120 3.49 -2.41 28.73
C LEU A 120 4.01 -1.82 30.04
N GLY A 121 3.26 -0.89 30.63
CA GLY A 121 3.52 -0.35 31.96
C GLY A 121 3.22 -1.38 33.07
N ASP A 122 3.92 -1.26 34.19
CA ASP A 122 3.91 -2.24 35.30
C ASP A 122 2.52 -2.58 35.83
N GLU A 123 1.54 -1.69 35.67
CA GLU A 123 0.14 -1.90 36.01
C GLU A 123 -0.46 -3.14 35.34
N TRP A 124 0.04 -3.54 34.16
CA TRP A 124 -0.46 -4.69 33.41
C TRP A 124 0.16 -6.03 33.83
N TYR A 125 1.10 -6.04 34.77
CA TYR A 125 1.80 -7.27 35.15
C TYR A 125 0.84 -8.33 35.71
N GLN A 126 0.84 -9.53 35.11
CA GLN A 126 -0.06 -10.64 35.42
C GLN A 126 -1.56 -10.37 35.26
N GLN A 127 -1.95 -9.25 34.67
CA GLN A 127 -3.35 -8.97 34.39
C GLN A 127 -3.87 -9.76 33.18
N SER A 128 -5.19 -9.97 33.16
CA SER A 128 -5.94 -10.41 31.99
C SER A 128 -6.63 -9.22 31.33
N GLY A 129 -6.82 -9.30 30.02
CA GLY A 129 -7.55 -8.29 29.27
C GLY A 129 -8.07 -8.83 27.96
N GLN A 130 -8.60 -7.94 27.12
CA GLN A 130 -8.94 -8.24 25.74
C GLN A 130 -8.12 -7.37 24.81
N ILE A 131 -7.55 -7.96 23.76
CA ILE A 131 -6.98 -7.18 22.68
C ILE A 131 -8.06 -6.85 21.65
N ASP A 132 -8.22 -5.57 21.39
CA ASP A 132 -9.12 -4.97 20.41
C ASP A 132 -8.31 -4.65 19.15
N TRP A 133 -8.47 -5.49 18.13
CA TRP A 133 -7.81 -5.33 16.85
C TRP A 133 -8.55 -4.25 16.05
N ASN A 134 -8.02 -3.03 16.06
CA ASN A 134 -8.62 -1.89 15.39
C ASN A 134 -8.40 -1.89 13.87
N LEU A 135 -8.53 -3.07 13.27
CA LEU A 135 -8.27 -3.36 11.86
C LEU A 135 -9.57 -3.80 11.20
N TRP A 136 -9.91 -3.12 10.12
CA TRP A 136 -11.18 -3.21 9.46
C TRP A 136 -10.97 -3.47 7.98
N ALA A 137 -11.93 -4.15 7.35
CA ALA A 137 -11.91 -4.42 5.93
C ALA A 137 -13.27 -4.14 5.29
N GLY A 138 -13.24 -3.54 4.12
CA GLY A 138 -14.40 -3.28 3.27
C GLY A 138 -14.12 -3.73 1.85
N THR A 139 -15.18 -3.95 1.08
CA THR A 139 -15.04 -4.28 -0.35
C THR A 139 -15.51 -3.11 -1.18
N LEU A 140 -14.61 -2.60 -2.02
CA LEU A 140 -14.90 -1.63 -3.05
C LEU A 140 -15.32 -2.38 -4.32
N SER A 141 -16.61 -2.34 -4.64
CA SER A 141 -17.21 -3.05 -5.79
C SER A 141 -17.97 -2.13 -6.74
N ASP A 142 -17.85 -0.81 -6.58
CA ASP A 142 -18.57 0.15 -7.42
C ASP A 142 -18.18 -0.02 -8.90
N ALA A 143 -19.14 -0.45 -9.71
CA ALA A 143 -18.97 -0.73 -11.14
C ALA A 143 -18.48 0.49 -11.92
N ALA A 144 -18.86 1.71 -11.51
CA ALA A 144 -18.48 2.94 -12.19
C ALA A 144 -16.99 3.27 -11.94
N LEU A 145 -16.46 2.89 -10.78
CA LEU A 145 -15.04 3.01 -10.46
C LEU A 145 -14.22 1.83 -11.01
N VAL A 146 -14.66 0.60 -10.84
CA VAL A 146 -13.84 -0.58 -11.15
C VAL A 146 -13.83 -0.95 -12.64
N ASN A 147 -14.79 -0.53 -13.47
CA ASN A 147 -14.83 -1.02 -14.86
C ASN A 147 -13.97 -0.25 -15.85
N THR A 148 -13.58 1.00 -15.53
CA THR A 148 -12.78 1.84 -16.42
C THR A 148 -11.41 2.10 -15.81
N PRO A 149 -10.31 1.77 -16.51
CA PRO A 149 -8.97 2.15 -16.07
C PRO A 149 -8.85 3.66 -15.94
N ARG A 150 -8.42 4.12 -14.77
CA ARG A 150 -8.28 5.54 -14.42
C ARG A 150 -7.10 5.68 -13.49
N ARG A 151 -6.19 6.60 -13.76
CA ARG A 151 -4.95 6.72 -13.00
C ARG A 151 -4.92 8.03 -12.23
N SER A 152 -4.30 8.01 -11.05
CA SER A 152 -4.05 9.21 -10.25
C SER A 152 -5.31 10.00 -9.91
N ILE A 153 -6.41 9.32 -9.62
CA ILE A 153 -7.65 9.99 -9.19
C ILE A 153 -7.41 10.48 -7.76
N PRO A 154 -7.37 11.79 -7.52
CA PRO A 154 -7.29 12.30 -6.16
C PRO A 154 -8.58 11.93 -5.44
N ALA A 155 -8.45 11.37 -4.25
CA ALA A 155 -9.59 11.00 -3.44
C ALA A 155 -9.37 11.41 -2.00
N THR A 156 -10.47 11.68 -1.33
CA THR A 156 -10.49 12.01 0.08
C THR A 156 -11.23 10.90 0.80
N LEU A 157 -10.55 10.25 1.74
CA LEU A 157 -11.13 9.27 2.64
C LEU A 157 -11.64 9.98 3.88
N SER A 158 -12.94 9.86 4.12
CA SER A 158 -13.56 10.32 5.37
C SER A 158 -14.05 9.13 6.17
N TYR A 159 -13.81 9.16 7.48
CA TYR A 159 -14.26 8.16 8.42
C TYR A 159 -15.25 8.79 9.40
N THR A 160 -16.44 8.22 9.46
CA THR A 160 -17.45 8.52 10.48
C THR A 160 -17.61 7.34 11.43
N GLN A 161 -17.74 7.63 12.71
CA GLN A 161 -18.10 6.66 13.74
C GLN A 161 -19.49 6.98 14.26
N ASP A 162 -20.35 5.97 14.35
CA ASP A 162 -21.60 6.14 15.08
C ASP A 162 -21.32 6.13 16.59
N THR A 163 -21.83 7.15 17.26
CA THR A 163 -21.77 7.30 18.71
C THR A 163 -23.20 7.43 19.22
N ASP A 164 -23.45 7.29 20.52
CA ASP A 164 -24.82 7.37 21.08
C ASP A 164 -25.54 8.74 20.83
N GLY A 165 -24.89 9.70 20.14
CA GLY A 165 -25.45 10.95 19.65
C GLY A 165 -25.48 11.10 18.12
N GLY A 166 -25.22 10.04 17.36
CA GLY A 166 -25.19 10.00 15.90
C GLY A 166 -23.77 9.91 15.29
N PRO A 167 -23.68 9.89 13.94
CA PRO A 167 -22.41 9.74 13.24
C PRO A 167 -21.55 11.00 13.36
N VAL A 168 -20.36 10.84 13.93
CA VAL A 168 -19.36 11.91 14.05
C VAL A 168 -18.27 11.69 13.02
N LEU A 169 -17.95 12.72 12.22
CA LEU A 169 -16.77 12.71 11.36
C LEU A 169 -15.52 12.81 12.22
N VAL A 170 -14.66 11.80 12.15
CA VAL A 170 -13.50 11.69 13.03
C VAL A 170 -12.19 12.00 12.31
N SER A 171 -12.08 11.67 11.03
CA SER A 171 -10.83 11.90 10.28
C SER A 171 -11.06 12.00 8.79
N THR A 172 -10.17 12.76 8.15
CA THR A 172 -10.07 12.91 6.70
C THR A 172 -8.63 12.68 6.27
N THR A 173 -8.42 11.87 5.24
CA THR A 173 -7.10 11.57 4.68
C THR A 173 -7.14 11.62 3.17
N ASP A 174 -6.23 12.41 2.57
CA ASP A 174 -6.06 12.41 1.13
C ASP A 174 -5.29 11.17 0.66
N LEU A 175 -5.76 10.61 -0.45
CA LEU A 175 -5.17 9.45 -1.09
C LEU A 175 -5.25 9.56 -2.61
N LEU A 176 -4.50 8.72 -3.28
CA LEU A 176 -4.47 8.61 -4.72
C LEU A 176 -4.99 7.23 -5.15
N LEU A 177 -6.02 7.21 -5.98
CA LEU A 177 -6.59 5.97 -6.51
C LEU A 177 -6.08 5.74 -7.92
N HIS A 178 -5.61 4.51 -8.16
CA HIS A 178 -5.25 4.02 -9.48
C HIS A 178 -6.09 2.79 -9.79
N VAL A 179 -7.06 2.94 -10.69
CA VAL A 179 -7.76 1.83 -11.32
C VAL A 179 -6.94 1.39 -12.53
N VAL A 180 -6.26 0.27 -12.39
CA VAL A 180 -5.33 -0.28 -13.39
C VAL A 180 -5.90 -1.56 -13.98
N ARG A 181 -5.62 -1.88 -15.24
CA ARG A 181 -6.08 -3.16 -15.81
C ARG A 181 -5.44 -4.37 -15.15
N ARG A 182 -4.17 -4.22 -14.78
CA ARG A 182 -3.37 -5.23 -14.11
C ARG A 182 -2.46 -4.56 -13.09
N PRO A 183 -2.48 -5.01 -11.83
CA PRO A 183 -1.47 -4.62 -10.86
C PRO A 183 -0.08 -4.99 -11.39
N PHE A 184 0.84 -4.03 -11.35
CA PHE A 184 2.23 -4.30 -11.69
C PHE A 184 2.87 -5.08 -10.55
N GLU A 185 3.17 -6.34 -10.82
CA GLU A 185 3.89 -7.23 -9.92
C GLU A 185 4.89 -8.04 -10.74
N THR A 186 6.13 -8.10 -10.28
CA THR A 186 7.18 -8.88 -10.97
C THR A 186 7.33 -10.29 -10.42
N GLY A 187 6.73 -10.60 -9.26
CA GLY A 187 6.95 -11.88 -8.56
C GLY A 187 8.37 -12.07 -8.03
N CYS A 188 9.18 -11.01 -7.90
CA CYS A 188 10.52 -11.11 -7.35
C CYS A 188 10.45 -11.51 -5.87
N THR A 189 11.21 -12.55 -5.51
CA THR A 189 11.31 -13.09 -4.15
C THR A 189 12.76 -13.12 -3.70
N GLU A 190 12.99 -13.41 -2.41
CA GLU A 190 14.34 -13.59 -1.88
C GLU A 190 15.11 -14.72 -2.56
N HIS A 191 14.42 -15.74 -3.06
CA HIS A 191 15.06 -16.82 -3.79
C HIS A 191 15.84 -16.31 -5.01
N HIS A 192 15.26 -15.37 -5.76
CA HIS A 192 15.92 -14.74 -6.91
C HIS A 192 17.17 -13.96 -6.49
N LEU A 193 17.19 -13.39 -5.28
CA LEU A 193 18.38 -12.75 -4.74
C LEU A 193 19.46 -13.76 -4.36
N TYR A 194 19.08 -14.88 -3.75
CA TYR A 194 20.02 -15.95 -3.38
C TYR A 194 20.67 -16.62 -4.59
N GLU A 195 19.99 -16.67 -5.73
CA GLU A 195 20.58 -17.13 -7.00
C GLU A 195 21.59 -16.14 -7.58
N LEU A 196 21.44 -14.84 -7.30
CA LEU A 196 22.30 -13.79 -7.83
C LEU A 196 23.52 -13.45 -6.95
N ILE A 197 23.37 -13.56 -5.63
CA ILE A 197 24.43 -13.25 -4.66
C ILE A 197 24.70 -14.50 -3.81
N GLU A 198 25.85 -15.12 -4.06
CA GLU A 198 26.28 -16.29 -3.30
C GLU A 198 26.47 -15.96 -1.81
N GLY A 199 25.95 -16.81 -0.94
CA GLY A 199 26.05 -16.66 0.51
C GLY A 199 25.15 -15.58 1.12
N LEU A 200 24.29 -14.91 0.32
CA LEU A 200 23.47 -13.81 0.81
C LEU A 200 22.53 -14.19 1.96
N SER A 201 22.07 -15.43 2.01
CA SER A 201 21.22 -15.92 3.10
C SER A 201 21.90 -15.84 4.48
N GLN A 202 23.24 -15.83 4.51
CA GLN A 202 24.03 -15.69 5.75
C GLN A 202 24.36 -14.23 6.08
N MET A 203 23.99 -13.29 5.18
CA MET A 203 24.33 -11.87 5.30
C MET A 203 23.14 -11.02 5.78
N ALA A 204 21.95 -11.59 5.95
CA ALA A 204 20.80 -10.84 6.49
C ALA A 204 21.12 -10.33 7.91
N PRO A 205 20.91 -9.04 8.22
CA PRO A 205 21.11 -8.52 9.57
C PRO A 205 20.26 -9.27 10.60
N ASP A 206 20.80 -9.56 11.78
CA ASP A 206 20.09 -10.31 12.84
C ASP A 206 18.75 -9.69 13.26
N THR A 207 18.61 -8.37 13.08
CA THR A 207 17.40 -7.61 13.41
C THR A 207 16.35 -7.61 12.29
N GLN A 208 16.70 -8.14 11.10
CA GLN A 208 15.86 -8.12 9.93
C GLN A 208 15.48 -9.55 9.51
N VAL A 209 14.17 -9.80 9.36
CA VAL A 209 13.65 -11.07 8.84
C VAL A 209 13.76 -11.06 7.31
N GLY A 210 14.98 -11.25 6.78
CA GLY A 210 15.25 -11.35 5.34
C GLY A 210 15.38 -10.00 4.61
N PHE A 211 15.19 -9.99 3.29
CA PHE A 211 15.42 -8.84 2.39
C PHE A 211 14.13 -8.29 1.74
N GLN A 212 12.96 -8.70 2.21
CA GLN A 212 11.66 -8.20 1.73
C GLN A 212 11.54 -6.66 1.67
N PRO A 213 12.03 -5.88 2.65
CA PRO A 213 12.02 -4.42 2.57
C PRO A 213 12.78 -3.87 1.36
N GLN A 214 13.96 -4.43 1.07
CA GLN A 214 14.80 -4.04 -0.06
C GLN A 214 14.12 -4.41 -1.39
N ILE A 215 13.53 -5.61 -1.48
CA ILE A 215 12.73 -6.02 -2.66
C ILE A 215 11.58 -5.03 -2.88
N ARG A 216 10.80 -4.71 -1.85
CA ARG A 216 9.66 -3.77 -1.99
C ARG A 216 10.12 -2.36 -2.38
N ALA A 217 11.23 -1.89 -1.83
CA ALA A 217 11.80 -0.59 -2.19
C ALA A 217 12.22 -0.58 -3.67
N THR A 218 12.91 -1.62 -4.12
CA THR A 218 13.32 -1.77 -5.51
C THR A 218 12.13 -1.89 -6.47
N HIS A 219 11.04 -2.55 -6.07
CA HIS A 219 9.82 -2.60 -6.88
C HIS A 219 9.30 -1.20 -7.24
N ARG A 220 9.31 -0.28 -6.26
CA ARG A 220 8.92 1.13 -6.47
C ARG A 220 9.90 1.86 -7.36
N GLU A 221 11.20 1.59 -7.20
CA GLU A 221 12.25 2.15 -8.06
C GLU A 221 12.09 1.70 -9.51
N LEU A 222 11.79 0.43 -9.76
CA LEU A 222 11.53 -0.08 -11.10
C LEU A 222 10.32 0.60 -11.75
N VAL A 223 9.23 0.81 -10.99
CA VAL A 223 8.08 1.58 -11.46
C VAL A 223 8.49 3.02 -11.83
N ALA A 224 9.29 3.67 -11.00
CA ALA A 224 9.79 5.02 -11.30
C ALA A 224 10.65 5.04 -12.58
N ARG A 225 11.56 4.07 -12.76
CA ARG A 225 12.37 3.92 -13.98
C ARG A 225 11.54 3.68 -15.23
N LEU A 226 10.43 2.93 -15.14
CA LEU A 226 9.48 2.77 -16.24
C LEU A 226 8.83 4.11 -16.60
N ARG A 227 8.37 4.85 -15.58
CA ARG A 227 7.75 6.17 -15.76
C ARG A 227 8.71 7.20 -16.36
N ASP A 228 9.98 7.18 -15.97
CA ASP A 228 11.04 8.04 -16.56
C ASP A 228 11.24 7.76 -18.06
N LYS A 229 10.96 6.53 -18.50
CA LYS A 229 10.95 6.13 -19.92
C LYS A 229 9.61 6.38 -20.60
N GLY A 230 8.65 7.04 -19.93
CA GLY A 230 7.31 7.32 -20.45
C GLY A 230 6.37 6.11 -20.46
N ILE A 231 6.72 5.04 -19.74
CA ILE A 231 5.97 3.78 -19.74
C ILE A 231 5.20 3.68 -18.43
N VAL A 232 3.91 3.36 -18.55
CA VAL A 232 3.08 3.12 -17.39
C VAL A 232 3.13 1.64 -17.04
N GLU A 233 3.32 1.35 -15.76
CA GLU A 233 3.65 0.00 -15.29
C GLU A 233 2.52 -1.03 -15.51
N ASP A 234 1.27 -0.60 -15.60
CA ASP A 234 0.12 -1.47 -15.86
C ASP A 234 -0.03 -1.90 -17.33
N LEU A 235 0.76 -1.31 -18.24
CA LEU A 235 0.82 -1.67 -19.65
C LEU A 235 1.87 -2.76 -19.95
N VAL A 236 2.71 -3.09 -18.98
CA VAL A 236 3.74 -4.12 -19.13
C VAL A 236 3.44 -5.33 -18.24
N ASN A 237 3.79 -6.51 -18.73
CA ASN A 237 3.73 -7.72 -17.91
C ASN A 237 4.91 -7.71 -16.93
N GLY A 238 4.65 -7.37 -15.66
CA GLY A 238 5.71 -7.28 -14.65
C GLY A 238 6.55 -8.54 -14.48
N GLY A 239 5.99 -9.73 -14.73
CA GLY A 239 6.73 -10.99 -14.69
C GLY A 239 7.90 -11.04 -15.68
N ASP A 240 7.81 -10.34 -16.81
CA ASP A 240 8.89 -10.26 -17.80
C ASP A 240 10.08 -9.39 -17.31
N LEU A 241 9.87 -8.67 -16.21
CA LEU A 241 10.86 -7.80 -15.56
C LEU A 241 11.37 -8.39 -14.23
N VAL A 242 11.08 -9.66 -13.91
CA VAL A 242 11.56 -10.30 -12.68
C VAL A 242 13.08 -10.24 -12.55
N ASP A 243 13.83 -10.53 -13.63
CA ASP A 243 15.29 -10.46 -13.64
C ASP A 243 15.79 -9.04 -13.38
N VAL A 244 15.12 -8.04 -13.96
CA VAL A 244 15.46 -6.62 -13.78
C VAL A 244 15.29 -6.23 -12.31
N HIS A 245 14.15 -6.60 -11.72
CA HIS A 245 13.87 -6.35 -10.32
C HIS A 245 14.90 -7.06 -9.43
N ALA A 246 15.18 -8.34 -9.65
CA ALA A 246 16.14 -9.10 -8.87
C ALA A 246 17.55 -8.48 -8.91
N HIS A 247 18.04 -8.07 -10.09
CA HIS A 247 19.33 -7.39 -10.21
C HIS A 247 19.35 -6.02 -9.50
N LEU A 248 18.30 -5.21 -9.60
CA LEU A 248 18.23 -3.95 -8.85
C LEU A 248 18.15 -4.18 -7.34
N ALA A 249 17.44 -5.22 -6.90
CA ALA A 249 17.29 -5.55 -5.48
C ALA A 249 18.63 -6.04 -4.92
N ALA A 250 19.34 -6.89 -5.67
CA ALA A 250 20.70 -7.32 -5.36
C ALA A 250 21.64 -6.11 -5.21
N ALA A 251 21.59 -5.15 -6.14
CA ALA A 251 22.38 -3.93 -6.03
C ALA A 251 22.06 -3.12 -4.76
N ASN A 252 20.77 -2.94 -4.43
CA ASN A 252 20.36 -2.21 -3.23
C ASN A 252 20.84 -2.90 -1.94
N VAL A 253 20.78 -4.23 -1.88
CA VAL A 253 21.32 -5.00 -0.75
C VAL A 253 22.84 -4.83 -0.63
N LEU A 254 23.58 -4.98 -1.73
CA LEU A 254 25.05 -4.84 -1.76
C LEU A 254 25.50 -3.41 -1.42
N MET A 255 24.77 -2.39 -1.87
CA MET A 255 25.01 -0.99 -1.49
C MET A 255 24.79 -0.75 0.00
N GLY A 256 23.74 -1.35 0.58
CA GLY A 256 23.50 -1.34 2.03
C GLY A 256 24.65 -1.96 2.82
N HIS A 257 25.17 -3.11 2.37
CA HIS A 257 26.37 -3.72 2.97
C HIS A 257 27.63 -2.88 2.79
N ALA A 258 27.78 -2.19 1.66
CA ALA A 258 28.91 -1.29 1.44
C ALA A 258 28.91 -0.09 2.38
N ALA A 259 27.72 0.44 2.69
CA ALA A 259 27.58 1.48 3.72
C ALA A 259 28.00 1.01 5.12
N LEU A 260 28.02 -0.31 5.36
CA LEU A 260 28.51 -0.94 6.60
C LEU A 260 30.00 -1.33 6.53
N GLY A 261 30.73 -0.92 5.48
CA GLY A 261 32.17 -1.11 5.34
C GLY A 261 32.60 -2.32 4.49
N ALA A 262 31.67 -3.03 3.84
CA ALA A 262 32.03 -4.11 2.91
C ALA A 262 32.43 -3.55 1.53
N ASP A 263 33.51 -4.06 0.92
CA ASP A 263 33.88 -3.67 -0.44
C ASP A 263 33.03 -4.40 -1.50
N ARG A 264 31.83 -3.86 -1.75
CA ARG A 264 30.82 -4.45 -2.66
C ARG A 264 30.28 -3.46 -3.70
N ILE A 265 30.83 -2.23 -3.75
CA ILE A 265 30.33 -1.14 -4.60
C ILE A 265 30.42 -1.50 -6.09
N GLU A 266 31.55 -2.05 -6.52
CA GLU A 266 31.75 -2.41 -7.94
C GLU A 266 30.81 -3.55 -8.36
N VAL A 267 30.57 -4.52 -7.48
CA VAL A 267 29.60 -5.60 -7.73
C VAL A 267 28.19 -5.01 -7.84
N ALA A 268 27.80 -4.14 -6.91
CA ALA A 268 26.49 -3.47 -6.98
C ALA A 268 26.30 -2.67 -8.29
N ARG A 269 27.33 -1.93 -8.72
CA ARG A 269 27.32 -1.20 -10.00
C ARG A 269 27.14 -2.13 -11.19
N ALA A 270 27.80 -3.30 -11.19
CA ALA A 270 27.63 -4.30 -12.24
C ALA A 270 26.18 -4.83 -12.31
N HIS A 271 25.53 -5.05 -11.17
CA HIS A 271 24.11 -5.44 -11.13
C HIS A 271 23.19 -4.33 -11.66
N ILE A 272 23.44 -3.06 -11.33
CA ILE A 272 22.68 -1.92 -11.88
C ILE A 272 22.83 -1.86 -13.41
N ALA A 273 24.05 -1.97 -13.93
CA ALA A 273 24.31 -1.96 -15.36
C ALA A 273 23.61 -3.13 -16.07
N ARG A 274 23.63 -4.32 -15.45
CA ARG A 274 22.92 -5.49 -15.97
C ARG A 274 21.40 -5.30 -15.98
N ALA A 275 20.84 -4.74 -14.91
CA ALA A 275 19.42 -4.43 -14.84
C ALA A 275 18.98 -3.44 -15.92
N GLU A 276 19.72 -2.37 -16.14
CA GLU A 276 19.44 -1.41 -17.23
C GLU A 276 19.52 -2.07 -18.60
N HIS A 277 20.53 -2.91 -18.84
CA HIS A 277 20.64 -3.66 -20.09
C HIS A 277 19.41 -4.55 -20.32
N LEU A 278 19.01 -5.33 -19.31
CA LEU A 278 17.85 -6.21 -19.37
C LEU A 278 16.56 -5.42 -19.55
N LEU A 279 16.36 -4.33 -18.81
CA LEU A 279 15.19 -3.47 -18.92
C LEU A 279 15.03 -2.95 -20.35
N ASN A 280 16.09 -2.36 -20.92
CA ASN A 280 16.05 -1.86 -22.28
C ASN A 280 15.83 -2.98 -23.31
N ALA A 281 16.39 -4.17 -23.10
CA ALA A 281 16.16 -5.32 -23.96
C ALA A 281 14.71 -5.84 -23.91
N ARG A 282 14.11 -5.88 -22.71
CA ARG A 282 12.72 -6.31 -22.51
C ARG A 282 11.73 -5.31 -23.09
N LEU A 283 11.95 -4.02 -22.85
CA LEU A 283 11.10 -2.95 -23.39
C LEU A 283 11.13 -2.90 -24.93
N LYS A 284 12.27 -3.20 -25.56
CA LYS A 284 12.35 -3.35 -27.04
C LYS A 284 11.51 -4.50 -27.58
N ARG A 285 11.20 -5.52 -26.78
CA ARG A 285 10.39 -6.68 -27.18
C ARG A 285 8.89 -6.46 -26.96
N VAL A 286 8.50 -5.44 -26.20
CA VAL A 286 7.10 -5.04 -26.08
C VAL A 286 6.69 -4.40 -27.40
N GLY A 287 6.16 -5.23 -28.31
CA GLY A 287 5.91 -4.89 -29.72
C GLY A 287 4.64 -4.08 -29.99
N TRP A 288 3.92 -3.69 -28.94
CA TRP A 288 2.74 -2.82 -29.04
C TRP A 288 2.68 -1.92 -27.81
N TYR A 289 2.29 -0.67 -28.01
CA TYR A 289 2.09 0.33 -26.98
C TYR A 289 0.65 0.83 -27.13
N ASP A 290 -0.17 0.50 -26.14
CA ASP A 290 -1.56 0.96 -25.99
C ASP A 290 -1.55 2.45 -25.61
N ALA A 291 -1.60 3.28 -26.64
CA ALA A 291 -1.41 4.71 -26.57
C ALA A 291 -2.67 5.44 -26.10
N ASP A 292 -3.84 4.88 -26.36
CA ASP A 292 -5.13 5.48 -26.01
C ASP A 292 -5.77 4.89 -24.75
N GLY A 293 -5.25 3.77 -24.25
CA GLY A 293 -5.69 3.17 -23.01
C GLY A 293 -7.00 2.41 -23.14
N ASP A 294 -7.34 1.88 -24.32
CA ASP A 294 -8.56 1.10 -24.57
C ASP A 294 -8.38 -0.43 -24.41
N GLY A 295 -7.17 -0.95 -24.64
CA GLY A 295 -6.78 -2.34 -24.41
C GLY A 295 -7.04 -3.28 -25.55
N ALA A 296 -7.36 -2.73 -26.72
CA ALA A 296 -7.16 -3.40 -27.98
C ALA A 296 -5.75 -3.10 -28.52
N VAL A 297 -5.31 -3.87 -29.52
CA VAL A 297 -4.15 -3.49 -30.32
C VAL A 297 -4.70 -2.78 -31.54
N ASP A 298 -4.55 -1.46 -31.57
CA ASP A 298 -5.07 -0.65 -32.65
C ASP A 298 -4.18 -0.67 -33.89
N ALA A 299 -4.77 -0.32 -35.03
CA ALA A 299 -4.14 -0.33 -36.34
C ALA A 299 -2.95 0.66 -36.50
N GLY A 300 -2.59 1.41 -35.45
CA GLY A 300 -1.39 2.26 -35.37
C GLY A 300 -0.42 1.95 -34.23
N GLU A 301 -0.74 0.94 -33.42
CA GLU A 301 -0.03 0.57 -32.19
C GLU A 301 0.82 -0.69 -32.36
N ALA A 302 0.40 -1.58 -33.26
CA ALA A 302 1.17 -2.75 -33.65
C ALA A 302 2.48 -2.34 -34.34
N GLY A 303 3.62 -2.79 -33.81
CA GLY A 303 4.93 -2.63 -34.44
C GLY A 303 5.65 -1.31 -34.15
N ARG A 304 5.12 -0.45 -33.26
CA ARG A 304 5.91 0.68 -32.75
C ARG A 304 7.00 0.17 -31.82
N GLN A 305 8.25 0.27 -32.26
CA GLN A 305 9.39 0.12 -31.36
C GLN A 305 9.43 1.31 -30.40
N MET A 306 9.64 1.07 -29.10
CA MET A 306 9.95 2.12 -28.11
C MET A 306 11.29 2.77 -28.45
N SER A 307 11.29 3.71 -29.39
CA SER A 307 12.37 4.67 -29.58
C SER A 307 12.32 5.67 -28.44
N GLY A 308 13.45 5.89 -27.78
CA GLY A 308 13.65 7.01 -26.85
C GLY A 308 13.31 8.38 -27.47
N PRO A 309 13.36 9.44 -26.65
CA PRO A 309 12.40 10.54 -26.69
C PRO A 309 12.48 11.35 -27.99
N ARG A 310 11.36 11.44 -28.70
CA ARG A 310 11.04 12.56 -29.58
C ARG A 310 9.56 12.87 -29.48
N GLY A 311 9.24 13.96 -28.77
CA GLY A 311 7.90 14.56 -28.75
C GLY A 311 7.30 14.58 -27.35
N GLY A 312 7.57 15.66 -26.61
CA GLY A 312 6.84 15.95 -25.38
C GLY A 312 5.35 16.07 -25.69
N VAL A 313 4.54 15.27 -24.98
CA VAL A 313 3.11 15.53 -24.89
C VAL A 313 2.97 16.76 -24.01
N SER A 314 2.79 17.92 -24.63
CA SER A 314 2.32 19.10 -23.91
C SER A 314 0.94 18.78 -23.35
N TYR A 315 0.83 18.74 -22.02
CA TYR A 315 -0.46 18.82 -21.33
C TYR A 315 -1.14 20.12 -21.76
N ARG A 316 -2.01 20.04 -22.77
CA ARG A 316 -2.86 21.16 -23.18
C ARG A 316 -4.08 21.13 -22.26
N GLY A 317 -3.94 21.83 -21.13
CA GLY A 317 -5.06 22.15 -20.24
C GLY A 317 -6.22 22.72 -21.06
N GLY A 318 -7.42 22.20 -20.78
CA GLY A 318 -8.65 22.53 -21.45
C GLY A 318 -8.94 24.03 -21.46
N ARG A 319 -9.54 24.46 -22.58
CA ARG A 319 -10.15 25.78 -22.80
C ARG A 319 -11.04 26.16 -21.62
N ALA A 320 -10.67 27.23 -20.91
CA ALA A 320 -11.64 28.09 -20.26
C ALA A 320 -12.35 28.92 -21.34
N THR A 321 -13.66 28.88 -21.27
CA THR A 321 -14.66 29.56 -22.08
C THR A 321 -14.43 31.05 -22.22
N SER A 322 -14.58 31.58 -23.43
CA SER A 322 -14.68 33.02 -23.68
C SER A 322 -16.02 33.54 -23.15
N GLU A 323 -16.06 33.95 -21.88
CA GLU A 323 -17.12 34.84 -21.41
C GLU A 323 -16.83 36.25 -21.90
N ARG A 324 -17.69 36.73 -22.80
CA ARG A 324 -17.88 38.15 -23.06
C ARG A 324 -18.33 38.80 -21.76
N GLN A 325 -17.47 39.56 -21.10
CA GLN A 325 -17.91 40.60 -20.19
C GLN A 325 -17.71 41.97 -20.83
N PHE A 326 -18.86 42.57 -21.13
CA PHE A 326 -19.05 43.98 -21.44
C PHE A 326 -18.42 44.84 -20.36
N LYS A 327 -17.63 45.84 -20.76
CA LYS A 327 -17.34 47.01 -19.93
C LYS A 327 -18.18 48.17 -20.43
N VAL A 328 -19.36 48.34 -19.83
CA VAL A 328 -20.19 49.55 -19.95
C VAL A 328 -19.63 50.56 -18.96
N GLY A 329 -18.94 51.57 -19.47
CA GLY A 329 -18.68 52.82 -18.77
C GLY A 329 -19.54 53.91 -19.39
N GLY A 330 -20.53 54.40 -18.64
CA GLY A 330 -21.21 55.68 -18.88
C GLY A 330 -21.05 56.58 -17.64
N PRO A 331 -21.62 57.80 -17.63
CA PRO A 331 -21.15 58.95 -18.39
C PRO A 331 -20.76 60.17 -17.52
N ARG A 332 -20.16 61.15 -18.21
CA ARG A 332 -19.79 62.54 -17.85
C ARG A 332 -18.40 62.75 -17.26
#